data_AF-A0A939UYE9-F1
#
_entry.id   AF-A0A939UYE9-F1
#
_cell.length_a   1.000
_cell.length_b   1.000
_cell.length_c   1.000
_cell.angle_alpha   90.00
_cell.angle_beta   90.00
_cell.angle_gamma   90.00
#
_symmetry.space_group_name_H-M   'P 1'
#
loop_
_entity.id
_entity.type
_entity.pdbx_description
1 polymer ?
#
loop_
_entity_poly.entity_id
_entity_poly.type
_entity_poly.pdbx_seq_one_letter_code
_entity_poly.pdbx_strand_id
1 'polypeptide(L)' 'VTISGPAGSTIKYTTNGVAPTATYGNDYEEPITLNASATVKAVAIVDGVASEVATKAFVKNGSQGGSGEEGM' A
#
# COMPACT_ATOMS: atom_id res chain seq x y z
N VAL A 1 0.16 2.29 5.76
CA VAL A 1 -0.73 1.58 4.81
C VAL A 1 -0.58 0.11 5.02
N THR A 2 -1.70 -0.60 5.21
CA THR A 2 -1.72 -2.05 5.35
C THR A 2 -2.16 -2.70 4.05
N ILE A 3 -1.43 -3.72 3.61
CA ILE A 3 -1.78 -4.56 2.47
C ILE A 3 -2.00 -5.99 2.99
N SER A 4 -3.06 -6.63 2.53
CA SER A 4 -3.37 -8.00 2.91
C SER A 4 -3.65 -8.80 1.64
N GLY A 5 -3.32 -10.08 1.69
CA GLY A 5 -3.43 -11.01 0.59
C GLY A 5 -3.76 -12.40 1.11
N PRO A 6 -3.98 -13.36 0.21
CA PRO A 6 -4.19 -14.75 0.58
C PRO A 6 -3.04 -15.29 1.44
N ALA A 7 -3.36 -16.19 2.37
CA ALA A 7 -2.35 -16.79 3.24
C ALA A 7 -1.28 -17.52 2.40
N GLY A 8 -0.01 -17.29 2.73
CA GLY A 8 1.11 -17.84 1.96
C GLY A 8 1.44 -17.10 0.66
N SER A 9 0.79 -15.97 0.38
CA SER A 9 1.17 -15.12 -0.75
C SER A 9 2.26 -14.12 -0.40
N THR A 10 3.20 -13.94 -1.33
CA THR A 10 4.16 -12.84 -1.27
C THR A 10 3.52 -11.61 -1.87
N ILE A 11 3.41 -10.54 -1.09
CA ILE A 11 2.83 -9.29 -1.58
C ILE A 11 3.94 -8.37 -2.05
N LYS A 12 3.90 -7.96 -3.31
CA LYS A 12 4.78 -6.92 -3.85
C LYS A 12 4.03 -5.63 -4.10
N TYR A 13 4.67 -4.51 -3.79
CA TYR A 13 4.07 -3.19 -3.95
C TYR A 13 5.03 -2.14 -4.50
N THR A 14 4.46 -1.07 -5.03
CA THR A 14 5.14 0.18 -5.38
C THR A 14 4.36 1.35 -4.82
N THR A 15 5.01 2.49 -4.62
CA THR A 15 4.38 3.76 -4.20
C THR A 15 4.38 4.82 -5.31
N ASN A 16 5.04 4.51 -6.43
CA ASN A 16 5.20 5.41 -7.59
C ASN A 16 4.06 5.28 -8.62
N GLY A 17 3.03 4.47 -8.36
CA GLY A 17 1.94 4.20 -9.30
C GLY A 17 2.29 3.26 -10.46
N VAL A 18 3.46 2.60 -10.41
CA VAL A 18 3.89 1.60 -11.40
C VAL A 18 3.41 0.21 -10.96
N ALA A 19 2.91 -0.62 -11.88
CA ALA A 19 2.49 -1.97 -11.49
C ALA A 19 3.69 -2.81 -11.00
N PRO A 20 3.67 -3.34 -9.77
CA PRO A 20 4.69 -4.30 -9.33
C PRO A 20 4.60 -5.60 -10.14
N THR A 21 5.73 -6.29 -10.28
CA THR A 21 5.85 -7.63 -10.86
C THR A 21 6.57 -8.55 -9.89
N ALA A 22 6.66 -9.85 -10.17
CA ALA A 22 7.40 -10.79 -9.34
C ALA A 22 8.88 -10.38 -9.12
N THR A 23 9.48 -9.68 -10.08
CA THR A 23 10.87 -9.21 -10.03
C THR A 23 11.00 -7.70 -9.76
N TYR A 24 9.92 -6.93 -9.85
CA TYR A 24 9.93 -5.48 -9.70
C TYR A 24 8.97 -5.00 -8.61
N GLY A 25 9.48 -4.21 -7.67
CA GLY A 25 8.71 -3.70 -6.54
C GLY A 25 9.32 -4.10 -5.20
N ASN A 26 8.78 -3.56 -4.12
CA ASN A 26 9.18 -3.86 -2.76
C ASN A 26 8.29 -4.94 -2.17
N ASP A 27 8.86 -5.85 -1.40
CA ASP A 27 8.11 -6.85 -0.65
C ASP A 27 7.42 -6.19 0.55
N TYR A 28 6.14 -6.51 0.73
CA TYR A 28 5.33 -6.00 1.84
C TYR A 28 5.53 -6.90 3.06
N GLU A 29 6.52 -6.56 3.89
CA GLU A 29 6.78 -7.21 5.18
C GLU A 29 6.31 -6.33 6.35
N GLU A 30 6.36 -5.02 6.17
CA GLU A 30 6.02 -4.02 7.18
C GLU A 30 5.02 -2.97 6.65
N PRO A 31 4.29 -2.28 7.55
CA PRO A 31 3.38 -1.21 7.16
C PRO A 31 4.10 -0.09 6.41
N ILE A 32 3.52 0.35 5.29
CA ILE A 32 4.14 1.41 4.47
C ILE A 32 3.84 2.77 5.08
N THR A 33 4.88 3.55 5.38
CA THR A 33 4.75 4.94 5.83
C THR A 33 4.78 5.87 4.62
N LEU A 34 3.70 6.60 4.37
CA LEU A 34 3.59 7.57 3.28
C LEU A 34 3.69 8.99 3.84
N ASN A 35 4.74 9.71 3.47
CA ASN A 35 4.96 11.09 3.92
C ASN A 35 4.30 12.15 3.02
N ALA A 36 3.78 11.75 1.86
CA ALA A 36 3.14 12.59 0.85
C ALA A 36 2.05 11.79 0.10
N SER A 37 1.30 12.46 -0.77
CA SER A 37 0.38 11.77 -1.68
C SER A 37 1.16 10.82 -2.58
N ALA A 38 0.75 9.55 -2.63
CA ALA A 38 1.42 8.51 -3.37
C ALA A 38 0.40 7.50 -3.91
N THR A 39 0.71 6.87 -5.04
CA THR A 39 -0.15 5.84 -5.61
C THR A 39 0.46 4.49 -5.31
N VAL A 40 -0.16 3.76 -4.38
CA VAL A 40 0.29 2.43 -4.03
C VAL A 40 -0.35 1.43 -4.99
N LYS A 41 0.49 0.63 -5.66
CA LYS A 41 0.04 -0.53 -6.42
C LYS A 41 0.60 -1.79 -5.79
N ALA A 42 -0.20 -2.85 -5.71
CA ALA A 42 0.19 -4.09 -5.08
C ALA A 42 -0.31 -5.32 -5.84
N VAL A 43 0.46 -6.41 -5.80
CA VAL A 43 0.10 -7.73 -6.34
C VAL A 43 0.40 -8.79 -5.29
N ALA A 44 -0.44 -9.82 -5.21
CA ALA A 44 -0.18 -11.02 -4.44
C ALA A 44 0.38 -12.09 -5.36
N ILE A 45 1.48 -12.73 -4.96
CA ILE A 45 2.16 -13.77 -5.73
C ILE A 45 2.03 -15.08 -4.96
N VAL A 46 1.44 -16.09 -5.58
CA VAL A 46 1.28 -17.44 -5.03
C VAL A 46 1.82 -18.43 -6.06
N ASP A 47 2.75 -19.30 -5.68
CA ASP A 47 3.38 -20.27 -6.59
C ASP A 47 3.94 -19.62 -7.89
N GLY A 48 4.44 -18.39 -7.78
CA GLY A 48 4.97 -17.62 -8.93
C GLY A 48 3.89 -16.97 -9.82
N VAL A 49 2.61 -17.11 -9.49
CA VAL A 49 1.48 -16.49 -10.19
C VAL A 49 1.10 -15.19 -9.50
N ALA A 50 1.20 -14.07 -10.21
CA ALA A 50 0.74 -12.77 -9.74
C ALA A 50 -0.77 -12.60 -9.94
N SER A 51 -1.46 -12.11 -8.92
CA SER A 51 -2.87 -11.71 -8.97
C SER A 51 -3.04 -10.35 -9.67
N GLU A 52 -4.29 -9.91 -9.81
CA GLU A 52 -4.61 -8.59 -10.35
C GLU A 52 -3.92 -7.46 -9.56
N VAL A 53 -3.53 -6.42 -10.29
CA VAL A 53 -2.84 -5.26 -9.71
C VAL A 53 -3.84 -4.41 -8.95
N ALA A 54 -3.81 -4.49 -7.62
CA ALA A 54 -4.57 -3.62 -6.75
C ALA A 54 -3.95 -2.21 -6.81
N THR A 55 -4.74 -1.20 -7.21
CA THR A 55 -4.29 0.19 -7.25
C THR A 55 -5.05 1.00 -6.21
N LYS A 56 -4.32 1.75 -5.38
CA LYS A 56 -4.89 2.61 -4.34
C LYS A 56 -4.12 3.93 -4.27
N ALA A 57 -4.80 5.02 -4.62
CA ALA A 57 -4.25 6.36 -4.49
C ALA A 57 -4.41 6.83 -3.04
N PHE A 58 -3.31 7.25 -2.43
CA PHE A 58 -3.30 7.90 -1.13
C PHE A 58 -3.05 9.38 -1.36
N VAL A 59 -4.01 10.20 -1.00
CA VAL A 59 -3.82 11.65 -0.95
C VAL A 59 -3.35 11.97 0.46
N LYS A 60 -2.20 12.63 0.61
CA LYS A 60 -1.85 13.26 1.88
C LYS A 60 -2.85 14.38 2.08
N ASN A 61 -3.94 14.10 2.77
CA ASN A 61 -4.73 15.16 3.38
C ASN A 61 -3.79 15.81 4.40
N GLY A 62 -3.39 17.05 4.14
CA GLY A 62 -2.64 17.88 5.07
C GLY A 62 -3.46 18.28 6.31
N SER A 63 -4.29 17.39 6.83
CA SER A 63 -5.04 17.56 8.06
C SER A 63 -5.55 16.20 8.52
N GLN A 64 -4.76 15.49 9.33
CA GLN A 64 -5.35 14.86 10.51
C GLN A 64 -5.34 15.95 11.60
N GLY A 65 -6.08 17.04 11.37
CA GLY A 65 -6.50 17.95 12.41
C GLY A 65 -7.58 17.26 13.22
N GLY A 66 -7.18 16.35 14.10
CA GLY A 66 -7.99 15.91 15.22
C GLY A 66 -7.80 16.86 16.39
N SER A 67 -8.15 18.14 16.21
CA SER A 67 -8.34 19.08 17.31
C SER A 67 -9.85 19.31 17.42
N GLY A 68 -10.48 18.54 18.31
CA GLY A 68 -11.80 18.81 18.82
C GLY A 68 -11.67 18.93 20.33
N GLU A 69 -11.42 20.15 20.78
CA GLU A 69 -11.32 20.60 22.17
C GLU A 69 -12.32 19.92 23.12
N GLU A 70 -11.84 19.58 24.31
CA GLU A 70 -12.63 19.22 25.48
C GLU A 70 -13.54 20.41 25.85
N GLY A 71 -14.84 20.26 25.57
CA GLY A 71 -15.85 21.28 25.83
C GLY A 71 -16.62 21.02 27.12
N MET A 72 -16.28 21.83 28.14
CA MET A 72 -17.06 22.34 29.30
C MET A 72 -17.45 21.36 30.42
#